data_AF-A0A1H9IXR9-F1
#
_entry.id   AF-A0A1H9IXR9-F1
#
_cell.length_a   1.000
_cell.length_b   1.000
_cell.length_c   1.000
_cell.angle_alpha   90.00
_cell.angle_beta   90.00
_cell.angle_gamma   90.00
#
_symmetry.space_group_name_H-M   'P 1'
#
loop_
_entity.id
_entity.type
_entity.pdbx_description
1 polymer ?
#
loop_
_entity_poly.entity_id
_entity_poly.type
_entity_poly.pdbx_seq_one_letter_code
_entity_poly.pdbx_strand_id
1 'polypeptide(L)' 'MEIYRLEFNSDIKDKILELLSSFSSEELKIVREDDDFDKNKKKLENSFSKIKNGTAKFYTIEEVDAILEETISKYEN' A
#
# COMPACT_ATOMS: atom_id res chain seq x y z
N MET A 1 9.07 10.89 -19.40
CA MET A 1 7.73 11.02 -18.79
C MET A 1 7.94 11.39 -17.34
N GLU A 2 7.35 12.49 -16.90
CA GLU A 2 7.33 12.89 -15.49
C GLU A 2 5.98 12.50 -14.89
N ILE A 3 5.97 12.05 -13.64
CA ILE A 3 4.76 11.58 -12.95
C ILE A 3 4.52 12.52 -11.77
N TYR A 4 3.35 13.16 -11.76
CA TYR A 4 2.92 14.05 -10.69
C TYR A 4 1.73 13.44 -9.93
N ARG A 5 1.78 13.45 -8.60
CA ARG A 5 0.62 13.14 -7.74
C ARG A 5 -0.12 14.43 -7.41
N LEU A 6 -1.43 14.42 -7.60
CA LEU A 6 -2.31 15.55 -7.35
C LEU A 6 -3.22 15.20 -6.17
N GLU A 7 -3.08 15.95 -5.06
CA GLU A 7 -4.06 15.95 -3.98
C GLU A 7 -5.06 17.07 -4.24
N PHE A 8 -6.34 16.75 -4.31
CA PHE A 8 -7.41 17.71 -4.58
C PHE A 8 -8.67 17.39 -3.79
N ASN A 9 -9.47 18.40 -3.51
CA ASN A 9 -10.77 18.23 -2.87
C ASN A 9 -11.76 17.54 -3.84
N SER A 10 -12.61 16.64 -3.34
CA SER A 10 -13.62 15.93 -4.13
C SER A 10 -14.53 16.86 -4.94
N ASP A 11 -14.76 18.08 -4.46
CA ASP A 11 -15.64 19.07 -5.12
C ASP A 11 -15.08 19.58 -6.47
N ILE A 12 -13.77 19.45 -6.69
CA ILE A 12 -13.11 19.87 -7.95
C ILE A 12 -12.67 18.68 -8.80
N LYS A 13 -12.94 17.45 -8.35
CA LYS A 13 -12.55 16.20 -9.02
C LYS A 13 -13.00 16.18 -10.47
N ASP A 14 -14.27 16.48 -10.72
CA ASP A 14 -14.86 16.38 -12.06
C ASP A 14 -14.26 17.41 -13.03
N LYS A 15 -14.00 18.64 -12.56
CA LYS A 15 -13.35 19.69 -13.35
C LYS A 15 -11.91 19.34 -13.71
N ILE A 16 -11.17 18.74 -12.76
CA ILE A 16 -9.80 18.29 -13.01
C ILE A 16 -9.81 17.11 -13.99
N LEU A 17 -10.71 16.14 -13.81
CA LEU A 17 -10.86 15.02 -14.74
C LEU A 17 -11.23 15.47 -16.14
N GLU A 18 -12.12 16.45 -16.28
CA GLU A 18 -12.50 17.04 -17.57
C GLU A 18 -11.30 17.71 -18.26
N LEU A 19 -10.52 18.52 -17.52
CA LEU A 19 -9.30 19.14 -18.02
C LEU A 19 -8.27 18.08 -18.43
N LEU A 20 -8.03 17.07 -17.59
CA LEU A 20 -7.06 16.01 -17.87
C LEU A 20 -7.51 15.11 -19.03
N SER A 21 -8.81 14.96 -19.25
CA SER A 21 -9.37 14.20 -20.38
C SER A 21 -9.29 14.97 -21.71
N SER A 22 -9.01 16.27 -21.67
CA SER A 22 -8.80 17.08 -22.88
C SER A 22 -7.44 16.85 -23.53
N PHE A 23 -6.49 16.27 -22.79
CA PHE A 23 -5.18 15.88 -23.31
C PHE A 23 -5.24 14.51 -23.98
N SER A 24 -4.43 14.31 -25.02
CA SER A 24 -4.34 13.02 -25.68
C SER A 24 -3.65 11.99 -24.80
N SER A 25 -3.95 10.70 -25.01
CA SER A 25 -3.34 9.58 -24.28
C SER A 25 -1.82 9.45 -24.48
N GLU A 26 -1.28 10.11 -25.52
CA GLU A 26 0.16 10.18 -25.80
C GLU A 26 0.84 11.30 -24.97
N GLU A 27 0.11 12.34 -24.58
CA GLU A 27 0.60 13.49 -23.83
C GLU A 27 0.40 13.33 -22.32
N LEU A 28 -0.73 12.75 -21.89
CA LEU A 28 -1.07 12.62 -20.47
C LEU A 28 -1.74 11.27 -20.18
N LYS A 29 -1.14 10.51 -19.27
CA LYS A 29 -1.68 9.24 -18.80
C LYS A 29 -2.16 9.39 -17.36
N ILE A 30 -3.47 9.28 -17.15
CA ILE A 30 -4.05 9.20 -15.81
C ILE A 30 -3.70 7.82 -15.24
N VAL A 31 -2.65 7.78 -14.42
CA VAL A 31 -2.30 6.60 -13.64
C VAL A 31 -3.08 6.69 -12.35
N ARG A 32 -4.12 5.85 -12.21
CA ARG A 32 -4.75 5.65 -10.90
C ARG A 32 -3.72 4.98 -10.00
N GLU A 33 -3.56 5.49 -8.78
CA GLU A 33 -2.76 4.78 -7.79
C GLU A 33 -3.34 3.38 -7.60
N ASP A 34 -2.44 2.41 -7.42
CA ASP A 34 -2.80 1.03 -7.10
C ASP A 34 -3.71 1.03 -5.88
N ASP A 35 -4.86 0.36 -5.95
CA ASP A 35 -5.81 0.27 -4.83
C ASP A 35 -5.14 -0.35 -3.58
N ASP A 36 -4.08 -1.13 -3.76
CA ASP A 36 -3.28 -1.66 -2.67
C ASP A 36 -2.29 -0.65 -2.07
N PHE A 37 -2.04 0.52 -2.69
CA PHE A 37 -1.09 1.51 -2.19
C PHE A 37 -1.52 2.06 -0.82
N ASP A 38 -2.75 2.56 -0.68
CA ASP A 38 -3.25 3.08 0.60
C ASP A 38 -3.33 1.98 1.67
N LYS A 39 -3.73 0.79 1.26
CA LYS A 39 -3.79 -0.39 2.14
C LYS A 39 -2.40 -0.78 2.64
N ASN A 40 -1.40 -0.79 1.76
CA ASN A 40 -0.02 -1.10 2.10
C ASN A 40 0.62 -0.01 2.95
N LYS A 41 0.37 1.27 2.63
CA LYS A 41 0.79 2.41 3.44
C LYS A 41 0.24 2.29 4.87
N LYS A 42 -1.05 2.01 5.02
CA LYS A 42 -1.67 1.82 6.34
C LYS A 42 -1.11 0.62 7.11
N LYS A 43 -0.84 -0.50 6.43
CA LYS A 43 -0.17 -1.67 7.04
C LYS A 43 1.23 -1.31 7.55
N LEU A 44 1.99 -0.55 6.76
CA LEU A 44 3.34 -0.13 7.12
C LEU A 44 3.34 0.84 8.31
N GLU A 45 2.47 1.86 8.29
CA GLU A 45 2.29 2.82 9.39
C GLU A 45 1.90 2.12 10.71
N ASN A 46 0.99 1.14 10.63
CA ASN A 46 0.61 0.34 11.81
C ASN A 46 1.77 -0.49 12.34
N SER A 47 2.58 -1.07 11.44
CA SER A 47 3.75 -1.87 11.83
C SER A 47 4.83 -0.98 12.45
N PHE A 48 5.09 0.19 11.86
CA PHE A 48 6.02 1.18 12.39
C PHE A 48 5.57 1.71 13.76
N SER A 49 4.27 1.98 13.92
CA SER A 49 3.69 2.39 15.20
C SER A 49 3.86 1.32 16.29
N LYS A 50 3.70 0.03 15.93
CA LYS A 50 3.95 -1.11 16.84
C LYS A 50 5.42 -1.25 17.23
N ILE A 51 6.33 -0.93 16.32
CA ILE A 51 7.77 -0.92 16.64
C ILE A 51 8.08 0.25 17.58
N LYS A 52 7.56 1.44 17.28
CA LYS A 52 7.78 2.66 18.07
C LYS A 52 7.20 2.58 19.48
N ASN A 53 6.03 1.96 19.64
CA ASN A 53 5.38 1.81 20.95
C ASN A 53 5.88 0.58 21.75
N GLY A 54 6.85 -0.17 21.22
CA GLY A 54 7.43 -1.34 21.89
C GLY A 54 6.53 -2.57 21.96
N THR A 55 5.41 -2.60 21.24
CA THR A 55 4.48 -3.76 21.21
C THR A 55 4.77 -4.73 20.06
N ALA A 56 5.73 -4.41 19.19
CA ALA A 56 6.18 -5.30 18.14
C ALA A 56 6.90 -6.51 18.73
N LYS A 57 6.49 -7.69 18.28
CA LYS A 57 7.21 -8.93 18.53
C LYS A 57 8.27 -9.09 17.44
N PHE A 58 9.50 -9.29 17.86
CA PHE A 58 10.60 -9.66 16.97
C PHE A 58 10.85 -11.15 17.16
N TYR A 59 11.16 -11.82 16.06
CA TYR A 59 11.48 -13.23 16.05
C TYR A 59 12.83 -13.40 15.36
N THR A 60 13.64 -14.34 15.82
CA THR A 60 14.81 -14.79 15.06
C THR A 60 14.38 -15.69 13.91
N ILE A 61 15.30 -15.95 12.98
CA ILE A 61 15.03 -16.83 11.83
C ILE A 61 14.64 -18.23 12.32
N GLU A 62 15.33 -18.74 13.35
CA GLU A 62 15.09 -20.05 13.93
C GLU A 62 13.72 -20.14 14.62
N GLU A 63 13.28 -19.06 15.29
CA GLU A 63 11.95 -18.98 15.89
C GLU A 63 10.85 -18.97 14.82
N VAL A 64 11.08 -18.25 13.71
CA VAL A 64 10.15 -18.22 12.58
C VAL A 64 10.03 -19.61 11.96
N ASP A 65 11.15 -20.30 11.72
CA ASP A 65 11.16 -21.65 11.15
C ASP A 65 10.40 -22.64 12.05
N ALA A 66 10.63 -22.59 13.36
CA ALA A 66 9.93 -23.46 14.32
C ALA A 66 8.42 -23.21 14.34
N ILE A 67 7.97 -21.95 14.31
CA ILE A 67 6.54 -21.58 14.29
C ILE A 67 5.89 -22.04 12.98
N LEU A 68 6.58 -21.88 11.85
CA LEU A 68 6.09 -22.30 10.54
C LEU A 68 5.93 -23.81 10.48
N GLU A 69 6.95 -24.57 10.90
CA GLU A 69 6.92 -26.03 10.93
C GLU A 69 5.81 -26.56 11.83
N GLU A 70 5.64 -25.97 13.03
CA GLU A 70 4.55 -26.32 13.95
C GLU A 70 3.18 -26.03 13.32
N THR A 71 3.04 -24.91 12.61
CA THR A 71 1.79 -24.52 11.98
C THR A 71 1.46 -25.43 10.81
N ILE A 72 2.42 -25.75 9.94
CA ILE A 72 2.23 -26.65 8.80
C ILE A 72 1.85 -28.04 9.30
N SER A 73 2.57 -28.57 10.29
CA SER A 73 2.30 -29.88 10.90
C SER A 73 0.88 -30.00 11.48
N LYS A 74 0.29 -28.89 11.94
CA LYS A 74 -1.10 -28.88 12.46
C LYS A 74 -2.17 -29.06 11.38
N TYR A 75 -1.87 -28.73 10.12
CA TYR A 75 -2.82 -28.73 9.00
C TYR A 75 -2.49 -29.74 7.90
N GLU A 76 -1.41 -30.51 8.04
CA GLU A 76 -1.03 -31.58 7.09
C GLU A 76 -1.78 -32.91 7.30
N ASN A 77 -2.79 -32.97 8.17
CA ASN A 77 -3.74 -34.10 8.23
C ASN A 77 -4.97 -33.87 7.36
#